data_AF-Q31CJ4-F1
#
_entry.id   AF-Q31CJ4-F1
#
_cell.length_a   1.000
_cell.length_b   1.000
_cell.length_c   1.000
_cell.angle_alpha   90.00
_cell.angle_beta   90.00
_cell.angle_gamma   90.00
#
_symmetry.space_group_name_H-M   'P 1'
#
loop_
_entity.id
_entity.type
_entity.pdbx_description
1 polymer ?
#
loop_
_entity_poly.entity_id
_entity_poly.type
_entity_poly.pdbx_seq_one_letter_code
_entity_poly.pdbx_strand_id
1 'polypeptide(L)'
;MGNFINTSILIPLIPLVTALFIFILLASFNRTVNRLTKPVTALISLSLLSSAFISSLYYFKKIEEELVLSKFIKYFEETNLVMHLNLVNEKIIIFFSLIMTLVIGFSFYKLPRKKGYVSLMIGLGLISSSVMLSILLIDFSAII
;
A
#
# COMPACT_ATOMS: atom_id res chain seq x y z
N MET A 1 -14.03 22.16 -13.83
CA MET A 1 -12.68 22.08 -13.22
C MET A 1 -12.53 20.64 -12.74
N GLY A 2 -11.56 19.91 -13.29
CA GLY A 2 -11.62 18.47 -13.52
C GLY A 2 -11.86 17.58 -12.29
N ASN A 3 -12.46 16.41 -12.53
CA ASN A 3 -12.49 15.27 -11.60
C ASN A 3 -11.05 14.89 -11.22
N PHE A 4 -10.47 15.54 -10.23
CA PHE A 4 -9.24 15.08 -9.60
C PHE A 4 -9.63 13.83 -8.82
N ILE A 5 -9.38 12.66 -9.42
CA ILE A 5 -9.37 11.39 -8.69
C ILE A 5 -8.42 11.61 -7.53
N ASN A 6 -8.93 11.49 -6.30
CA ASN A 6 -8.12 11.67 -5.10
C ASN A 6 -7.01 10.62 -5.13
N THR A 7 -5.80 11.05 -5.49
CA THR A 7 -4.63 10.18 -5.70
C THR A 7 -4.21 9.47 -4.41
N SER A 8 -4.78 9.83 -3.26
CA SER A 8 -4.52 9.18 -1.98
C SER A 8 -5.16 7.79 -1.88
N ILE A 9 -6.21 7.51 -2.65
CA ILE A 9 -6.76 6.15 -2.72
C ILE A 9 -5.76 5.16 -3.32
N LEU A 10 -4.77 5.66 -4.07
CA LEU A 10 -3.71 4.84 -4.65
C LEU A 10 -2.79 4.25 -3.58
N ILE A 11 -2.70 4.85 -2.40
CA ILE A 11 -1.80 4.41 -1.32
C ILE A 11 -2.05 2.94 -0.94
N PRO A 12 -3.26 2.53 -0.51
CA PRO A 12 -3.54 1.12 -0.25
C PRO A 12 -3.81 0.32 -1.54
N LEU A 13 -4.27 0.98 -2.60
CA LEU A 13 -4.72 0.30 -3.82
C LEU A 13 -3.56 -0.25 -4.66
N ILE A 14 -2.43 0.45 -4.75
CA ILE A 14 -1.23 -0.01 -5.48
C ILE A 14 -0.76 -1.39 -4.99
N PRO A 15 -0.49 -1.60 -3.69
CA PRO A 15 -0.05 -2.91 -3.21
C PRO A 15 -1.16 -3.95 -3.29
N LEU A 16 -2.44 -3.55 -3.11
CA LEU A 16 -3.58 -4.46 -3.24
C LEU A 16 -3.70 -5.02 -4.66
N VAL A 17 -3.76 -4.13 -5.66
CA VAL A 17 -3.89 -4.51 -7.08
C VAL A 17 -2.68 -5.32 -7.53
N THR A 18 -1.47 -4.94 -7.10
CA THR A 18 -0.25 -5.70 -7.40
C THR A 18 -0.33 -7.12 -6.85
N ALA A 19 -0.72 -7.28 -5.58
CA ALA A 19 -0.84 -8.59 -4.95
C ALA A 19 -1.94 -9.45 -5.60
N LEU A 20 -3.11 -8.87 -5.89
CA LEU A 20 -4.21 -9.56 -6.57
C LEU A 20 -3.83 -9.96 -8.00
N PHE A 21 -3.14 -9.10 -8.74
CA PHE A 21 -2.65 -9.40 -10.08
C PHE A 21 -1.70 -10.61 -10.05
N ILE A 22 -0.72 -10.61 -9.14
CA ILE A 22 0.22 -11.73 -9.00
C ILE A 22 -0.50 -12.99 -8.52
N PHE A 23 -1.53 -12.87 -7.68
CA PHE A 23 -2.37 -13.99 -7.26
C PHE A 23 -3.11 -14.64 -8.43
N ILE A 24 -3.76 -13.83 -9.28
CA ILE A 24 -4.43 -14.30 -10.51
C ILE A 24 -3.41 -14.99 -11.43
N LEU A 25 -2.23 -14.40 -11.60
CA LEU A 25 -1.16 -15.02 -12.38
C LEU A 25 -0.68 -16.34 -11.77
N LEU A 26 -0.56 -16.43 -10.44
CA LEU A 26 -0.16 -17.66 -9.76
C LEU A 26 -1.21 -18.77 -9.94
N ALA A 27 -2.50 -18.41 -9.89
CA ALA A 27 -3.60 -19.34 -10.13
C ALA A 27 -3.58 -19.87 -11.59
N SER A 28 -3.40 -18.99 -12.57
CA SER A 28 -3.40 -19.34 -13.99
C SER A 28 -2.11 -20.00 -14.49
N PHE A 29 -0.96 -19.56 -13.98
CA PHE A 29 0.39 -19.95 -14.46
C PHE A 29 1.29 -20.43 -13.32
N ASN A 30 0.78 -21.33 -12.49
CA ASN A 30 1.40 -21.80 -11.25
C ASN A 30 2.88 -22.22 -11.40
N ARG A 31 3.24 -22.96 -12.47
CA ARG A 31 4.64 -23.36 -12.71
C ARG A 31 5.55 -22.19 -13.06
N THR A 32 5.09 -21.27 -13.91
CA THR A 32 5.89 -20.14 -14.39
C THR A 32 6.11 -19.12 -13.29
N VAL A 33 5.03 -18.74 -12.60
CA VAL A 33 5.08 -17.72 -11.53
C VAL A 33 5.92 -18.20 -10.34
N ASN A 34 5.83 -19.48 -9.96
CA ASN A 34 6.71 -20.02 -8.92
C ASN A 34 8.20 -20.07 -9.30
N ARG A 35 8.56 -19.98 -10.59
CA ARG A 35 9.96 -19.81 -11.02
C ARG A 35 10.39 -18.34 -10.99
N LEU A 36 9.46 -17.43 -11.25
CA LEU A 36 9.64 -15.98 -11.26
C LEU A 36 9.64 -15.36 -9.84
N THR A 37 10.30 -16.00 -8.88
CA THR A 37 10.36 -15.54 -7.49
C THR A 37 10.99 -14.14 -7.33
N LYS A 38 12.12 -13.89 -7.98
CA LYS A 38 12.82 -12.59 -7.93
C LYS A 38 11.95 -11.42 -8.42
N PRO A 39 11.39 -11.44 -9.65
CA PRO A 39 10.60 -10.32 -10.13
C PRO A 39 9.30 -10.14 -9.34
N VAL A 40 8.67 -11.22 -8.86
CA VAL A 40 7.48 -11.13 -8.01
C VAL A 40 7.78 -10.38 -6.71
N THR A 41 8.86 -10.74 -6.02
CA THR A 41 9.26 -10.05 -4.79
C THR A 41 9.61 -8.59 -5.05
N ALA A 42 10.32 -8.31 -6.15
CA ALA A 42 10.66 -6.95 -6.54
C ALA A 42 9.42 -6.11 -6.82
N LEU A 43 8.43 -6.65 -7.53
CA LEU A 43 7.17 -5.95 -7.82
C LEU A 43 6.39 -5.62 -6.54
N ILE A 44 6.27 -6.56 -5.61
CA ILE A 44 5.54 -6.34 -4.36
C ILE A 44 6.27 -5.31 -3.49
N SER A 45 7.59 -5.44 -3.37
CA SER A 45 8.43 -4.45 -2.67
C SER A 45 8.30 -3.05 -3.29
N LEU A 46 8.38 -2.95 -4.62
CA LEU A 46 8.25 -1.69 -5.34
C LEU A 46 6.86 -1.06 -5.14
N SER A 47 5.80 -1.88 -5.11
CA SER A 47 4.43 -1.39 -4.85
C SER A 47 4.30 -0.73 -3.47
N LEU A 48 4.96 -1.27 -2.45
CA LEU A 48 4.99 -0.68 -1.10
C LEU A 48 5.85 0.59 -1.06
N LEU A 49 7.00 0.59 -1.74
CA LEU A 49 7.83 1.79 -1.87
C LEU A 49 7.13 2.91 -2.62
N SER A 50 6.38 2.62 -3.68
CA SER A 50 5.54 3.61 -4.38
C SER A 50 4.49 4.20 -3.45
N SER A 51 3.88 3.38 -2.59
CA SER A 51 2.90 3.84 -1.60
C SER A 51 3.54 4.76 -0.55
N ALA A 52 4.73 4.39 -0.05
CA ALA A 52 5.52 5.23 0.84
C ALA A 52 5.91 6.57 0.18
N PHE A 53 6.32 6.53 -1.10
CA PHE A 53 6.70 7.70 -1.86
C PHE A 53 5.52 8.68 -2.03
N ILE A 54 4.35 8.17 -2.45
CA ILE A 54 3.12 8.98 -2.57
C ILE A 54 2.77 9.60 -1.21
N SER A 55 2.78 8.80 -0.13
CA SER A 55 2.48 9.30 1.21
C SER A 55 3.49 10.35 1.68
N SER A 56 4.77 10.23 1.31
CA SER A 56 5.79 11.23 1.61
C SER A 56 5.58 12.54 0.85
N LEU A 57 5.14 12.48 -0.42
CA LEU A 57 4.82 13.68 -1.19
C LEU A 57 3.67 14.46 -0.55
N TYR A 58 2.63 13.76 -0.08
CA TYR A 58 1.53 14.40 0.65
C TYR A 58 1.98 14.99 1.97
N TYR A 59 2.83 14.28 2.71
CA TYR A 59 3.38 14.76 3.96
C TYR A 59 4.17 16.07 3.79
N PHE A 60 5.06 16.16 2.80
CA PHE A 60 5.82 17.39 2.52
C PHE A 60 4.93 18.54 2.09
N LYS A 61 3.96 18.29 1.19
CA LYS A 61 3.02 19.31 0.75
C LYS A 61 2.12 19.86 1.86
N LYS A 62 1.86 19.07 2.92
CA LYS A 62 1.14 19.56 4.10
C LYS A 62 2.00 20.40 5.03
N ILE A 63 3.30 20.15 5.09
CA ILE A 63 4.24 20.97 5.85
C ILE A 63 4.41 22.35 5.20
N GLU A 64 4.40 22.40 3.87
CA GLU A 64 4.50 23.64 3.08
C GLU A 64 3.19 24.44 3.01
N GLU A 65 2.15 24.04 3.78
CA GLU A 65 0.81 24.65 3.84
C GLU A 65 0.05 24.73 2.48
N GLU A 66 0.54 24.06 1.43
CA GLU A 66 -0.05 24.11 0.08
C GLU A 66 -1.33 23.25 -0.05
N LEU A 67 -1.53 22.27 0.82
CA LEU A 67 -2.66 21.34 0.72
C LEU A 67 -3.86 21.80 1.58
N VAL A 68 -4.77 22.54 0.95
CA VAL A 68 -6.17 22.58 1.37
C VAL A 68 -6.68 21.13 1.36
N LEU A 69 -7.02 20.60 2.55
CA LEU A 69 -7.62 19.28 2.78
C LEU A 69 -8.70 19.05 1.71
N SER A 70 -8.35 18.33 0.64
CA SER A 70 -9.24 18.16 -0.49
C SER A 70 -10.39 17.30 -0.01
N LYS A 71 -11.57 17.93 0.05
CA LYS A 71 -12.86 17.32 0.43
C LYS A 71 -12.91 15.90 -0.08
N PHE A 72 -12.91 14.99 0.88
CA PHE A 72 -12.98 13.57 0.65
C PHE A 72 -14.19 13.23 -0.20
N ILE A 73 -14.07 12.10 -0.89
CA ILE A 73 -15.04 11.55 -1.83
C ILE A 73 -16.46 11.85 -1.35
N LYS A 74 -17.12 12.80 -2.01
CA LYS A 74 -18.50 13.23 -1.68
C LYS A 74 -19.50 12.06 -1.70
N TYR A 75 -19.12 10.96 -2.34
CA TYR A 75 -19.87 9.69 -2.40
C TYR A 75 -19.82 8.86 -1.12
N PHE A 76 -18.82 9.06 -0.24
CA PHE A 76 -18.71 8.41 1.06
C PHE A 76 -18.91 9.39 2.22
N GLU A 77 -19.17 10.68 1.98
CA GLU A 77 -19.38 11.69 3.04
C GLU A 77 -20.63 11.37 3.89
N GLU A 78 -21.63 10.69 3.30
CA GLU A 78 -22.82 10.17 3.99
C GLU A 78 -22.61 8.83 4.71
N THR A 79 -21.45 8.21 4.53
CA THR A 79 -21.08 6.94 5.16
C THR A 79 -19.89 7.15 6.10
N ASN A 80 -19.74 6.38 7.17
CA ASN A 80 -18.57 6.47 8.06
C ASN A 80 -17.25 5.94 7.42
N LEU A 81 -17.10 6.01 6.08
CA LEU A 81 -15.97 5.52 5.28
C LEU A 81 -15.17 6.66 4.66
N VAL A 82 -15.12 7.80 5.36
CA VAL A 82 -14.26 8.91 4.97
C VAL A 82 -12.80 8.46 5.17
N MET A 83 -11.96 8.60 4.15
CA MET A 83 -10.53 8.42 4.36
C MET A 83 -10.00 9.63 5.13
N HIS A 84 -9.15 9.42 6.12
CA HIS A 84 -8.54 10.47 6.92
C HIS A 84 -7.07 10.57 6.54
N LEU A 85 -6.72 11.66 5.86
CA LEU A 85 -5.33 11.98 5.54
C LEU A 85 -4.84 13.04 6.51
N ASN A 86 -4.37 12.58 7.66
CA ASN A 86 -3.76 13.42 8.68
C ASN A 86 -2.24 13.26 8.65
N LEU A 87 -1.50 14.21 9.24
CA LEU A 87 -0.04 14.12 9.37
C LEU A 87 0.39 12.85 10.09
N VAL A 88 -0.39 12.42 11.09
CA VAL A 88 -0.12 11.19 11.87
C VAL A 88 -0.29 9.95 10.99
N ASN A 89 -1.38 9.87 10.23
CA ASN A 89 -1.69 8.73 9.35
C ASN A 89 -0.61 8.56 8.28
N GLU A 90 -0.17 9.65 7.65
CA GLU A 90 0.89 9.61 6.63
C GLU A 90 2.22 9.14 7.21
N LYS A 91 2.61 9.63 8.39
CA LYS A 91 3.81 9.13 9.08
C LYS A 91 3.72 7.63 9.33
N ILE A 92 2.61 7.15 9.89
CA ILE A 92 2.41 5.72 10.19
C ILE A 92 2.50 4.89 8.90
N ILE A 93 1.85 5.32 7.82
CA ILE A 93 1.87 4.61 6.53
C ILE A 93 3.30 4.55 5.95
N ILE A 94 4.04 5.66 5.98
CA ILE A 94 5.43 5.69 5.51
C ILE A 94 6.29 4.71 6.30
N PHE A 95 6.27 4.78 7.63
CA PHE A 95 7.05 3.89 8.49
C PHE A 95 6.66 2.43 8.29
N PHE A 96 5.37 2.12 8.26
CA PHE A 96 4.86 0.77 8.04
C PHE A 96 5.30 0.22 6.68
N SER A 97 5.19 1.00 5.61
CA SER A 97 5.60 0.60 4.25
C SER A 97 7.09 0.27 4.18
N LEU A 98 7.94 1.07 4.83
CA LEU A 98 9.39 0.83 4.89
C LEU A 98 9.71 -0.44 5.69
N ILE A 99 9.09 -0.63 6.85
CA ILE A 99 9.27 -1.84 7.67
C ILE A 99 8.84 -3.08 6.88
N MET A 100 7.68 -3.06 6.23
CA MET A 100 7.21 -4.17 5.41
C MET A 100 8.13 -4.47 4.23
N THR A 101 8.68 -3.42 3.60
CA THR A 101 9.67 -3.56 2.54
C THR A 101 10.94 -4.26 3.06
N LEU A 102 11.43 -3.89 4.26
CA LEU A 102 12.56 -4.56 4.90
C LEU A 102 12.25 -6.02 5.24
N VAL A 103 11.06 -6.32 5.75
CA VAL A 103 10.61 -7.70 6.04
C VAL A 103 10.60 -8.54 4.77
N ILE A 104 10.13 -8.00 3.65
CA ILE A 104 10.15 -8.66 2.34
C ILE A 104 11.59 -8.87 1.86
N GLY A 105 12.45 -7.85 2.00
CA GLY A 105 13.88 -7.94 1.65
C GLY A 105 14.61 -9.00 2.47
N PHE A 106 14.35 -9.08 3.77
CA PHE A 106 14.90 -10.12 4.64
C PHE A 106 14.38 -11.50 4.27
N SER A 107 13.08 -11.62 3.99
CA SER A 107 12.46 -12.86 3.53
C SER A 107 13.07 -13.34 2.21
N PHE A 108 13.41 -12.42 1.31
CA PHE A 108 14.10 -12.72 0.05
C PHE A 108 15.52 -13.26 0.23
N TYR A 109 16.25 -12.74 1.23
CA TYR A 109 17.61 -13.19 1.52
C TYR A 109 17.63 -14.53 2.26
N LYS A 110 16.75 -14.70 3.25
CA LYS A 110 16.80 -15.84 4.19
C LYS A 110 16.03 -17.07 3.71
N LEU A 111 14.91 -16.92 2.99
CA LEU A 111 14.04 -18.06 2.68
C LEU A 111 14.49 -18.81 1.42
N PRO A 112 14.46 -20.16 1.44
CA PRO A 112 14.69 -20.95 0.24
C PRO A 112 13.54 -20.75 -0.76
N ARG A 113 13.88 -20.49 -2.02
CA ARG A 113 12.92 -20.22 -3.11
C ARG A 113 12.24 -21.50 -3.62
N LYS A 114 11.46 -22.13 -2.75
CA LYS A 114 10.67 -23.33 -3.01
C LYS A 114 9.20 -22.98 -3.27
N LYS A 115 8.43 -23.98 -3.69
CA LYS A 115 6.97 -23.88 -3.89
C LYS A 115 6.32 -23.31 -2.61
N GLY A 116 5.57 -22.22 -2.76
CA GLY A 116 4.95 -21.49 -1.63
C GLY A 116 5.59 -20.14 -1.31
N TYR A 117 6.84 -19.89 -1.72
CA TYR A 117 7.50 -18.60 -1.50
C TYR A 117 6.72 -17.43 -2.14
N VAL A 118 6.24 -17.60 -3.39
CA VAL A 118 5.45 -16.56 -4.07
C VAL A 118 4.12 -16.32 -3.35
N SER A 119 3.46 -17.38 -2.87
CA SER A 119 2.22 -17.25 -2.09
C SER A 119 2.43 -16.44 -0.81
N LEU A 120 3.58 -16.61 -0.14
CA LEU A 120 3.93 -15.83 1.04
C LEU A 120 4.12 -14.35 0.68
N MET A 121 4.82 -14.04 -0.43
CA MET A 121 5.00 -12.66 -0.88
C MET A 121 3.66 -11.98 -1.19
N ILE A 122 2.77 -12.67 -1.91
CA ILE A 122 1.40 -12.18 -2.17
C ILE A 122 0.68 -11.91 -0.85
N GLY A 123 0.75 -12.85 0.11
CA GLY A 123 0.12 -12.70 1.42
C GLY A 123 0.64 -11.47 2.17
N LEU A 124 1.94 -11.23 2.18
CA LEU A 124 2.54 -10.03 2.78
C LEU A 124 2.04 -8.74 2.10
N GLY A 125 1.91 -8.74 0.77
CA GLY A 125 1.34 -7.62 0.02
C GLY A 125 -0.12 -7.34 0.38
N LEU A 126 -0.96 -8.38 0.44
CA LEU A 126 -2.37 -8.26 0.83
C LEU A 126 -2.51 -7.74 2.27
N ILE A 127 -1.80 -8.33 3.23
CA ILE A 127 -1.81 -7.88 4.63
C ILE A 127 -1.40 -6.41 4.72
N SER A 128 -0.33 -6.02 4.02
CA SER A 128 0.14 -4.64 4.02
C SER A 128 -0.92 -3.68 3.49
N SER A 129 -1.57 -4.02 2.38
CA SER A 129 -2.62 -3.19 1.79
C SER A 129 -3.85 -3.06 2.69
N SER A 130 -4.27 -4.14 3.35
CA SER A 130 -5.39 -4.13 4.30
C SER A 130 -5.08 -3.26 5.51
N VAL A 131 -3.86 -3.35 6.06
CA VAL A 131 -3.43 -2.51 7.19
C VAL A 131 -3.40 -1.03 6.80
N MET A 132 -2.88 -0.70 5.62
CA MET A 132 -2.88 0.69 5.12
C MET A 132 -4.29 1.24 4.95
N LEU A 133 -5.20 0.43 4.41
CA LEU A 133 -6.60 0.81 4.25
C LEU A 133 -7.26 1.06 5.61
N SER A 134 -7.03 0.18 6.60
CA SER A 134 -7.51 0.39 7.96
C SER A 134 -6.97 1.67 8.60
N ILE A 135 -5.67 1.98 8.43
CA ILE A 135 -5.08 3.22 8.96
C ILE A 135 -5.74 4.44 8.33
N LEU A 136 -6.05 4.40 7.03
CA LEU A 136 -6.73 5.50 6.34
C LEU A 136 -8.20 5.67 6.75
N LEU A 137 -8.87 4.62 7.20
CA LEU A 137 -10.26 4.71 7.66
C LEU A 137 -10.40 5.18 9.11
N ILE A 138 -9.31 5.19 9.89
CA ILE A 138 -9.31 5.62 11.28
C ILE A 138 -8.88 7.09 11.37
N ASP A 139 -9.67 7.89 12.08
CA ASP A 139 -9.28 9.26 12.42
C ASP A 139 -8.41 9.28 13.68
N PHE A 140 -7.09 9.23 13.48
CA PHE A 140 -6.14 9.38 14.59
C PHE A 140 -6.02 10.82 15.11
N SER A 141 -6.60 11.82 14.44
CA SER A 141 -6.61 13.19 14.96
C SER A 141 -7.58 13.38 16.13
N ALA A 142 -8.53 12.48 16.32
CA ALA A 142 -9.45 12.52 17.47
C ALA A 142 -8.82 11.94 18.76
N ILE A 143 -7.65 11.32 18.67
CA ILE A 143 -6.97 10.60 19.76
C ILE A 143 -5.82 11.42 20.37
N ILE A 144 -5.35 12.46 19.69
CA ILE A 144 -4.26 13.36 20.11
C ILE A 144 -4.83 14.74 20.39
#